data_AF-A0A6L5Y9X4-F1
#
_entry.id   AF-A0A6L5Y9X4-F1
#
_cell.length_a   1.000
_cell.length_b   1.000
_cell.length_c   1.000
_cell.angle_alpha   90.00
_cell.angle_beta   90.00
_cell.angle_gamma   90.00
#
_symmetry.space_group_name_H-M   'P 1'
#
loop_
_entity.id
_entity.type
_entity.pdbx_description
1 polymer ?
#
loop_
_entity_poly.entity_id
_entity_poly.type
_entity_poly.pdbx_seq_one_letter_code
_entity_poly.pdbx_strand_id
1 'polypeptide(L)'
;MALFSKEPCAFCGKEVGMMSRSKMSSKDYVCDDCRKKGNPFARVDHLTKDQVAEMFARAERDEKLLDGVELSDEYLDAGMGKVIHFRSQKDGGDIFTVSTPETQRYEHRPVFYFSSIRKWNPGEAFVERSVGAAPREAVRDYSVLITLKEKLSADKKNDGWELRIPYFDAAVPEILIKIPKEAEADKVQRFYRNICGMCEYRVSRGIRAARDKEELQVKNACKTANEALKAALKGGDVKEVLAEGLQKSIDIDQGKIKKKGFFARLFGR
;
A
#
# COMPACT_ATOMS: atom_id res chain seq x y z
N MET A 1 -14.40 -6.64 -45.62
CA MET A 1 -13.50 -7.64 -44.99
C MET A 1 -12.61 -6.90 -44.00
N ALA A 2 -12.42 -7.23 -42.72
CA ALA A 2 -13.02 -8.16 -41.78
C ALA A 2 -12.95 -7.44 -40.41
N LEU A 3 -14.09 -7.21 -39.74
CA LEU A 3 -14.21 -6.28 -38.60
C LEU A 3 -13.58 -6.76 -37.27
N PHE A 4 -12.90 -7.90 -37.26
CA PHE A 4 -12.29 -8.48 -36.07
C PHE A 4 -10.94 -9.12 -36.41
N SER A 5 -9.91 -8.30 -36.63
CA SER A 5 -8.55 -8.82 -36.76
C SER A 5 -8.12 -9.47 -35.46
N LYS A 6 -7.67 -10.73 -35.53
CA LYS A 6 -6.99 -11.38 -34.41
C LYS A 6 -5.60 -10.78 -34.29
N GLU A 7 -5.14 -10.60 -33.06
CA GLU A 7 -3.79 -10.12 -32.77
C GLU A 7 -3.15 -11.04 -31.74
N PRO A 8 -1.83 -11.27 -31.82
CA PRO A 8 -1.13 -12.14 -30.90
C PRO A 8 -1.03 -11.52 -29.51
N CYS A 9 -1.25 -12.32 -28.48
CA CYS A 9 -0.93 -11.93 -27.11
C CYS A 9 0.59 -11.80 -26.93
N ALA A 10 1.04 -10.69 -26.34
CA ALA A 10 2.46 -10.40 -26.13
C ALA A 10 3.18 -11.32 -25.12
N PHE A 11 2.43 -12.18 -24.42
CA PHE A 11 2.92 -13.09 -23.38
C PHE A 11 2.83 -14.56 -23.77
N CYS A 12 1.69 -15.01 -24.30
CA CYS A 12 1.49 -16.41 -24.68
C CYS A 12 1.50 -16.66 -26.20
N GLY A 13 1.59 -15.62 -27.03
CA GLY A 13 1.59 -15.71 -28.50
C GLY A 13 0.26 -16.13 -29.13
N LYS A 14 -0.74 -16.53 -28.33
CA LYS A 14 -2.06 -16.95 -28.83
C LYS A 14 -2.76 -15.80 -29.54
N GLU A 15 -3.29 -16.08 -30.73
CA GLU A 15 -4.14 -15.17 -31.46
C GLU A 15 -5.49 -15.01 -30.77
N VAL A 16 -5.84 -13.78 -30.40
CA VAL A 16 -7.08 -13.47 -29.70
C VAL A 16 -7.86 -12.37 -30.42
N GLY A 17 -9.18 -12.53 -30.43
CA GLY A 17 -10.10 -11.54 -30.97
C GLY A 17 -10.16 -10.28 -30.11
N MET A 18 -10.69 -9.20 -30.67
CA MET A 18 -10.79 -7.89 -30.02
C MET A 18 -11.50 -7.92 -28.66
N MET A 19 -12.49 -8.81 -28.47
CA MET A 19 -13.26 -8.94 -27.22
C MET A 19 -12.54 -9.69 -26.11
N SER A 20 -11.46 -10.42 -26.43
CA SER A 20 -10.73 -11.27 -25.47
C SER A 20 -9.30 -10.76 -25.22
N ARG A 21 -9.05 -9.48 -25.51
CA ARG A 21 -7.76 -8.83 -25.35
C ARG A 21 -7.90 -7.41 -24.83
N SER A 22 -6.89 -6.96 -24.10
CA SER A 22 -6.75 -5.58 -23.66
C SER A 22 -5.47 -5.00 -24.25
N LYS A 23 -5.55 -3.73 -24.68
CA LYS A 23 -4.39 -3.01 -25.22
C LYS A 23 -3.60 -2.38 -24.08
N MET A 24 -2.29 -2.59 -24.07
CA MET A 24 -1.35 -1.98 -23.12
C MET A 24 -0.91 -0.59 -23.59
N SER A 25 -0.26 0.19 -22.73
CA SER A 25 0.28 1.50 -23.09
C SER A 25 1.40 1.41 -24.13
N SER A 26 2.13 0.28 -24.17
CA SER A 26 3.13 -0.04 -25.20
C SER A 26 2.52 -0.36 -26.58
N LYS A 27 1.19 -0.32 -26.71
CA LYS A 27 0.40 -0.70 -27.89
C LYS A 27 0.33 -2.21 -28.18
N ASP A 28 1.05 -3.03 -27.41
CA ASP A 28 0.92 -4.48 -27.41
C ASP A 28 -0.42 -4.93 -26.79
N TYR A 29 -0.79 -6.21 -26.97
CA TYR A 29 -2.02 -6.78 -26.41
C TYR A 29 -1.74 -7.90 -25.42
N VAL A 30 -2.60 -7.99 -24.40
CA VAL A 30 -2.65 -9.10 -23.44
C VAL A 30 -4.01 -9.77 -23.53
N CYS A 31 -4.04 -11.11 -23.61
CA CYS A 31 -5.30 -11.86 -23.59
C CYS A 31 -5.89 -11.97 -22.17
N ASP A 32 -7.19 -12.22 -22.08
CA ASP A 32 -7.87 -12.38 -20.78
C ASP A 32 -7.26 -13.50 -19.91
N ASP A 33 -6.80 -14.59 -20.53
CA ASP A 33 -6.20 -15.72 -19.79
C ASP A 33 -4.85 -15.33 -19.16
N CYS A 34 -4.01 -14.57 -19.87
CA CYS A 34 -2.79 -14.02 -19.28
C CYS A 34 -3.12 -12.96 -18.23
N ARG A 35 -4.14 -12.11 -18.47
CA ARG A 35 -4.55 -11.08 -17.51
C ARG A 35 -4.97 -11.67 -16.16
N LYS A 36 -5.58 -12.87 -16.16
CA LYS A 36 -5.97 -13.59 -14.93
C LYS A 36 -4.80 -14.00 -14.03
N LYS A 37 -3.57 -14.01 -14.55
CA LYS A 37 -2.35 -14.28 -13.77
C LYS A 37 -1.84 -13.06 -13.00
N GLY A 38 -2.41 -11.88 -13.23
CA GLY A 38 -2.07 -10.67 -12.49
C GLY A 38 -3.22 -10.20 -11.63
N ASN A 39 -3.17 -8.94 -11.22
CA ASN A 39 -4.26 -8.34 -10.47
C ASN A 39 -5.48 -8.11 -11.40
N PRO A 40 -6.64 -8.75 -11.19
CA PRO A 40 -7.84 -8.56 -12.01
C PRO A 40 -8.37 -7.13 -12.05
N PHE A 41 -8.04 -6.31 -11.04
CA PHE A 41 -8.47 -4.93 -10.93
C PHE A 41 -7.52 -3.94 -11.62
N ALA A 42 -6.38 -4.42 -12.14
CA ALA A 42 -5.39 -3.59 -12.81
C ALA A 42 -5.91 -3.02 -14.14
N ARG A 43 -5.72 -1.72 -14.31
CA ARG A 43 -5.91 -1.01 -15.58
C ARG A 43 -4.70 -1.21 -16.48
N VAL A 44 -4.65 -2.36 -17.15
CA VAL A 44 -3.54 -2.74 -18.06
C VAL A 44 -3.32 -1.76 -19.21
N ASP A 45 -4.33 -0.97 -19.55
CA ASP A 45 -4.26 0.11 -20.53
C ASP A 45 -3.30 1.25 -20.12
N HIS A 46 -3.02 1.39 -18.83
CA HIS A 46 -2.04 2.34 -18.30
C HIS A 46 -0.63 1.74 -18.13
N LEU A 47 -0.45 0.45 -18.39
CA LEU A 47 0.80 -0.26 -18.10
C LEU A 47 1.59 -0.57 -19.36
N THR A 48 2.92 -0.46 -19.27
CA THR A 48 3.83 -1.00 -20.29
C THR A 48 3.90 -2.52 -20.20
N LYS A 49 4.41 -3.17 -21.26
CA LYS A 49 4.64 -4.63 -21.27
C LYS A 49 5.47 -5.10 -20.05
N ASP A 50 6.53 -4.37 -19.72
CA ASP A 50 7.41 -4.71 -18.59
C ASP A 50 6.69 -4.54 -17.24
N GLN A 51 5.85 -3.51 -17.10
CA GLN A 51 5.04 -3.33 -15.88
C GLN A 51 3.99 -4.44 -15.71
N VAL A 52 3.41 -4.93 -16.80
CA VAL A 52 2.49 -6.08 -16.76
C VAL A 52 3.23 -7.37 -16.42
N ALA A 53 4.44 -7.57 -16.95
CA ALA A 53 5.29 -8.71 -16.58
C ALA A 53 5.65 -8.70 -15.08
N GLU A 54 6.05 -7.55 -14.54
CA GLU A 54 6.33 -7.37 -13.11
C GLU A 54 5.08 -7.59 -12.25
N MET A 55 3.90 -7.18 -12.73
CA MET A 55 2.64 -7.44 -12.05
C MET A 55 2.37 -8.96 -11.92
N PHE A 56 2.63 -9.75 -12.97
CA PHE A 56 2.50 -11.21 -12.91
C PHE A 56 3.48 -11.82 -11.90
N ALA A 57 4.75 -11.42 -11.97
CA ALA A 57 5.78 -11.91 -11.05
C ALA A 57 5.50 -11.51 -9.58
N ARG A 58 4.88 -10.35 -9.36
CA ARG A 58 4.42 -9.91 -8.05
C ARG A 58 3.28 -10.78 -7.55
N ALA A 59 2.24 -11.00 -8.36
CA ALA A 59 1.09 -11.82 -7.97
C ALA A 59 1.50 -13.24 -7.54
N GLU A 60 2.45 -13.86 -8.24
CA GLU A 60 2.99 -15.18 -7.86
C GLU A 60 3.77 -15.15 -6.53
N ARG A 61 4.56 -14.10 -6.28
CA ARG A 61 5.25 -13.91 -4.99
C ARG A 61 4.26 -13.69 -3.85
N ASP A 62 3.23 -12.89 -4.10
CA ASP A 62 2.24 -12.51 -3.10
C ASP A 62 1.38 -13.72 -2.69
N GLU A 63 1.06 -14.62 -3.62
CA GLU A 63 0.37 -15.87 -3.30
C GLU A 63 1.20 -16.76 -2.36
N LYS A 64 2.52 -16.86 -2.58
CA LYS A 64 3.42 -17.59 -1.67
C LYS A 64 3.46 -16.98 -0.27
N LEU A 65 3.23 -15.66 -0.14
CA LEU A 65 3.10 -14.99 1.16
C LEU A 65 1.75 -15.24 1.83
N LEU A 66 0.73 -15.63 1.08
CA LEU A 66 -0.57 -16.05 1.62
C LEU A 66 -0.56 -17.51 2.10
N ASP A 67 0.34 -18.33 1.56
CA ASP A 67 0.48 -19.74 1.94
C ASP A 67 1.13 -19.88 3.33
N GLY A 68 0.51 -20.66 4.22
CA GLY A 68 1.00 -20.91 5.58
C GLY A 68 0.78 -19.78 6.61
N VAL A 69 0.14 -18.67 6.24
CA VAL A 69 -0.23 -17.62 7.22
C VAL A 69 -1.61 -17.94 7.79
N GLU A 70 -1.73 -18.03 9.13
CA GLU A 70 -3.04 -18.02 9.79
C GLU A 70 -3.67 -16.64 9.62
N LEU A 71 -4.55 -16.62 8.64
CA LEU A 71 -5.25 -15.48 8.15
C LEU A 71 -6.37 -15.10 9.15
N SER A 72 -6.22 -13.99 9.90
CA SER A 72 -7.21 -13.54 10.91
C SER A 72 -8.64 -13.39 10.35
N ASP A 73 -9.64 -13.53 11.24
CA ASP A 73 -11.08 -13.59 10.94
C ASP A 73 -11.76 -12.24 10.63
N GLU A 74 -11.04 -11.12 10.62
CA GLU A 74 -11.65 -9.82 10.32
C GLU A 74 -11.92 -9.65 8.82
N TYR A 75 -13.21 -9.74 8.45
CA TYR A 75 -13.70 -9.49 7.11
C TYR A 75 -14.97 -8.62 7.11
N LEU A 76 -15.22 -7.96 5.97
CA LEU A 76 -16.52 -7.38 5.65
C LEU A 76 -17.16 -8.20 4.53
N ASP A 77 -18.33 -8.77 4.83
CA ASP A 77 -19.22 -9.28 3.80
C ASP A 77 -20.01 -8.11 3.22
N ALA A 78 -19.70 -7.75 1.98
CA ALA A 78 -20.37 -6.71 1.24
C ALA A 78 -21.53 -7.27 0.38
N GLY A 79 -22.03 -8.46 0.71
CA GLY A 79 -23.13 -9.12 0.01
C GLY A 79 -22.74 -9.62 -1.39
N MET A 80 -23.64 -10.41 -2.00
CA MET A 80 -23.44 -11.00 -3.34
C MET A 80 -22.12 -11.79 -3.48
N GLY A 81 -21.67 -12.44 -2.41
CA GLY A 81 -20.41 -13.20 -2.38
C GLY A 81 -19.15 -12.33 -2.42
N LYS A 82 -19.26 -11.01 -2.21
CA LYS A 82 -18.11 -10.10 -2.13
C LYS A 82 -17.63 -10.02 -0.69
N VAL A 83 -16.42 -10.50 -0.45
CA VAL A 83 -15.80 -10.52 0.88
C VAL A 83 -14.50 -9.75 0.82
N ILE A 84 -14.34 -8.78 1.71
CA ILE A 84 -13.12 -7.98 1.84
C ILE A 84 -12.42 -8.44 3.10
N HIS A 85 -11.23 -9.02 2.95
CA HIS A 85 -10.40 -9.40 4.08
C HIS A 85 -9.36 -8.32 4.32
N PHE A 86 -9.23 -7.89 5.57
CA PHE A 86 -8.16 -7.00 6.01
C PHE A 86 -7.28 -7.74 7.00
N ARG A 87 -5.96 -7.76 6.77
CA ARG A 87 -5.03 -8.61 7.53
C ARG A 87 -3.73 -7.89 7.84
N SER A 88 -3.26 -8.08 9.07
CA SER A 88 -1.96 -7.60 9.54
C SER A 88 -0.98 -8.77 9.57
N GLN A 89 0.13 -8.68 8.81
CA GLN A 89 1.20 -9.68 8.90
C GLN A 89 2.16 -9.33 10.03
N LYS A 90 2.52 -10.35 10.83
CA LYS A 90 3.40 -10.24 12.00
C LYS A 90 4.79 -9.67 11.66
N ASP A 91 5.31 -10.03 10.48
CA ASP A 91 6.66 -9.64 10.01
C ASP A 91 6.66 -8.48 8.99
N GLY A 92 5.50 -7.85 8.78
CA GLY A 92 5.37 -6.64 8.00
C GLY A 92 4.80 -6.87 6.60
N GLY A 93 3.64 -6.26 6.37
CA GLY A 93 2.89 -6.37 5.13
C GLY A 93 1.42 -6.45 5.48
N ASP A 94 0.82 -5.35 5.93
CA ASP A 94 -0.63 -5.34 6.09
C ASP A 94 -1.20 -5.45 4.68
N ILE A 95 -1.97 -6.51 4.46
CA ILE A 95 -2.53 -6.83 3.17
C ILE A 95 -4.04 -6.84 3.30
N PHE A 96 -4.70 -6.42 2.24
CA PHE A 96 -6.11 -6.71 2.07
C PHE A 96 -6.33 -7.38 0.74
N THR A 97 -7.30 -8.28 0.74
CA THR A 97 -7.71 -9.01 -0.46
C THR A 97 -9.19 -8.76 -0.67
N VAL A 98 -9.56 -8.49 -1.91
CA VAL A 98 -10.97 -8.38 -2.30
C VAL A 98 -11.34 -9.67 -3.02
N SER A 99 -12.19 -10.47 -2.41
CA SER A 99 -12.74 -11.71 -2.98
C SER A 99 -14.13 -11.43 -3.52
N THR A 100 -14.37 -11.83 -4.76
CA THR A 100 -15.67 -11.78 -5.44
C THR A 100 -15.91 -13.12 -6.12
N PRO A 101 -17.16 -13.48 -6.49
CA PRO A 101 -17.43 -14.73 -7.19
C PRO A 101 -16.61 -14.91 -8.48
N GLU A 102 -16.29 -13.81 -9.17
CA GLU A 102 -15.47 -13.81 -10.38
C GLU A 102 -14.00 -14.01 -10.05
N THR A 103 -13.48 -13.28 -9.06
CA THR A 103 -12.05 -13.28 -8.69
C THR A 103 -11.63 -14.55 -7.94
N GLN A 104 -12.56 -15.29 -7.33
CA GLN A 104 -12.31 -16.61 -6.75
C GLN A 104 -11.83 -17.65 -7.77
N ARG A 105 -12.09 -17.43 -9.07
CA ARG A 105 -11.69 -18.33 -10.16
C ARG A 105 -10.31 -17.99 -10.74
N TYR A 106 -9.66 -16.94 -10.23
CA TYR A 106 -8.37 -16.49 -10.72
C TYR A 106 -7.27 -17.29 -10.03
N GLU A 107 -6.19 -17.53 -10.78
CA GLU A 107 -5.05 -18.32 -10.32
C GLU A 107 -4.40 -17.67 -9.10
N HIS A 108 -4.19 -16.35 -9.14
CA HIS A 108 -3.63 -15.59 -8.02
C HIS A 108 -4.66 -14.59 -7.46
N ARG A 109 -4.80 -14.58 -6.12
CA ARG A 109 -5.71 -13.64 -5.45
C ARG A 109 -5.12 -12.23 -5.47
N PRO A 110 -5.92 -11.19 -5.78
CA PRO A 110 -5.46 -9.82 -5.72
C PRO A 110 -5.09 -9.44 -4.29
N VAL A 111 -3.80 -9.13 -4.10
CA VAL A 111 -3.25 -8.60 -2.86
C VAL A 111 -3.03 -7.10 -3.03
N PHE A 112 -3.54 -6.35 -2.07
CA PHE A 112 -3.28 -4.92 -1.96
C PHE A 112 -2.52 -4.66 -0.68
N TYR A 113 -1.47 -3.85 -0.81
CA TYR A 113 -0.59 -3.48 0.26
C TYR A 113 -1.05 -2.18 0.88
N PHE A 114 -1.17 -2.22 2.19
CA PHE A 114 -1.54 -1.05 2.95
C PHE A 114 -0.53 0.11 2.82
N SER A 115 0.76 -0.21 2.66
CA SER A 115 1.81 0.79 2.41
C SER A 115 1.61 1.57 1.11
N SER A 116 0.82 1.03 0.19
CA SER A 116 0.49 1.67 -1.07
C SER A 116 -0.79 2.51 -1.00
N ILE A 117 -1.48 2.60 0.14
CA ILE A 117 -2.61 3.53 0.27
C ILE A 117 -2.08 4.97 0.27
N ARG A 118 -2.70 5.82 -0.55
CA ARG A 118 -2.27 7.20 -0.73
C ARG A 118 -2.51 8.00 0.56
N LYS A 119 -1.44 8.65 1.03
CA LYS A 119 -1.49 9.60 2.14
C LYS A 119 -2.01 10.95 1.66
N TRP A 120 -2.66 11.69 2.53
CA TRP A 120 -3.03 13.07 2.28
C TRP A 120 -1.76 13.91 2.07
N ASN A 121 -1.77 14.73 1.02
CA ASN A 121 -0.71 15.68 0.71
C ASN A 121 -1.33 17.09 0.67
N PRO A 122 -1.05 17.97 1.64
CA PRO A 122 -1.60 19.33 1.66
C PRO A 122 -1.09 20.22 0.52
N GLY A 123 0.01 19.85 -0.14
CA GLY A 123 0.57 20.60 -1.27
C GLY A 123 -0.04 20.25 -2.63
N GLU A 124 -0.88 19.22 -2.70
CA GLU A 124 -1.64 18.90 -3.91
C GLU A 124 -3.02 19.57 -3.84
N ALA A 125 -3.45 20.19 -4.93
CA ALA A 125 -4.79 20.78 -5.06
C ALA A 125 -5.86 19.68 -5.11
N PHE A 126 -6.05 18.95 -4.01
CA PHE A 126 -7.12 18.00 -3.85
C PHE A 126 -8.39 18.78 -3.48
N VAL A 127 -9.28 18.96 -4.45
CA VAL A 127 -10.60 19.56 -4.21
C VAL A 127 -11.45 18.52 -3.48
N GLU A 128 -11.48 18.62 -2.17
CA GLU A 128 -12.36 17.86 -1.29
C GLU A 128 -13.84 18.22 -1.61
N ARG A 129 -14.46 17.47 -2.52
CA ARG A 129 -15.92 17.43 -2.68
C ARG A 129 -16.41 16.04 -2.35
N SER A 130 -16.38 15.65 -1.07
CA SER A 130 -17.22 14.57 -0.50
C SER A 130 -17.21 14.58 1.03
N VAL A 131 -18.04 15.45 1.59
CA VAL A 131 -18.90 15.33 2.80
C VAL A 131 -18.41 14.48 3.99
N GLY A 132 -18.27 15.11 5.17
CA GLY A 132 -18.77 14.51 6.41
C GLY A 132 -18.03 14.81 7.72
N ALA A 133 -16.72 15.09 7.68
CA ALA A 133 -15.96 15.44 8.88
C ALA A 133 -15.45 16.89 8.75
N ALA A 134 -15.49 17.65 9.84
CA ALA A 134 -14.98 19.00 9.86
C ALA A 134 -13.50 19.01 9.41
N PRO A 135 -13.11 19.82 8.41
CA PRO A 135 -11.73 19.88 7.89
C PRO A 135 -10.67 20.25 8.93
N ARG A 136 -11.07 20.65 10.14
CA ARG A 136 -10.17 21.10 11.21
C ARG A 136 -9.48 19.97 11.96
N GLU A 137 -9.92 18.71 11.83
CA GLU A 137 -9.31 17.58 12.55
C GLU A 137 -8.41 16.69 11.67
N ALA A 138 -8.55 16.73 10.34
CA ALA A 138 -7.67 16.03 9.40
C ALA A 138 -6.26 16.66 9.27
N VAL A 139 -5.98 17.72 10.05
CA VAL A 139 -4.85 18.63 9.92
C VAL A 139 -3.63 18.10 10.68
N ARG A 140 -3.01 17.01 10.18
CA ARG A 140 -1.57 16.70 10.39
C ARG A 140 -1.10 15.72 9.31
N ASP A 141 -0.45 16.20 8.25
CA ASP A 141 0.49 15.61 7.24
C ASP A 141 0.56 14.09 6.95
N TYR A 142 -0.38 13.29 7.46
CA TYR A 142 -0.27 11.84 7.53
C TYR A 142 -1.64 11.15 7.61
N SER A 143 -2.75 11.89 7.48
CA SER A 143 -4.08 11.28 7.38
C SER A 143 -4.19 10.50 6.08
N VAL A 144 -4.88 9.37 6.11
CA VAL A 144 -5.06 8.50 4.94
C VAL A 144 -6.41 8.81 4.32
N LEU A 145 -6.46 8.94 2.99
CA LEU A 145 -7.61 9.47 2.26
C LEU A 145 -8.74 8.44 2.05
N ILE A 146 -9.02 7.60 3.04
CA ILE A 146 -10.07 6.59 2.94
C ILE A 146 -11.40 7.23 3.29
N THR A 147 -12.39 7.11 2.40
CA THR A 147 -13.71 7.72 2.63
C THR A 147 -14.80 6.66 2.65
N LEU A 148 -15.70 6.74 3.63
CA LEU A 148 -16.95 5.99 3.66
C LEU A 148 -18.11 6.96 3.46
N LYS A 149 -18.88 6.75 2.38
CA LYS A 149 -20.06 7.56 2.09
C LYS A 149 -21.32 6.70 2.15
N GLU A 150 -22.28 7.12 2.97
CA GLU A 150 -23.64 6.59 2.92
C GLU A 150 -24.36 7.11 1.67
N LYS A 151 -24.98 6.20 0.93
CA LYS A 151 -25.86 6.54 -0.18
C LYS A 151 -27.27 6.62 0.36
N LEU A 152 -27.97 7.68 -0.01
CA LEU A 152 -29.35 7.90 0.35
C LEU A 152 -30.22 7.83 -0.91
N SER A 153 -31.36 7.17 -0.81
CA SER A 153 -32.42 7.22 -1.81
C SER A 153 -33.10 8.60 -1.85
N ALA A 154 -33.99 8.82 -2.81
CA ALA A 154 -34.78 10.06 -2.90
C ALA A 154 -35.57 10.38 -1.62
N ASP A 155 -35.97 9.34 -0.87
CA ASP A 155 -36.71 9.45 0.39
C ASP A 155 -35.80 9.61 1.62
N LYS A 156 -34.50 9.89 1.41
CA LYS A 156 -33.47 10.00 2.45
C LYS A 156 -33.28 8.73 3.28
N LYS A 157 -33.66 7.56 2.75
CA LYS A 157 -33.37 6.26 3.37
C LYS A 157 -32.03 5.73 2.87
N ASN A 158 -31.37 4.91 3.68
CA ASN A 158 -30.14 4.23 3.28
C ASN A 158 -30.34 3.40 1.99
N ASP A 159 -29.45 3.61 1.04
CA ASP A 159 -29.36 2.89 -0.24
C ASP A 159 -27.93 2.30 -0.44
N GLY A 160 -27.32 1.91 0.68
CA GLY A 160 -25.98 1.32 0.75
C GLY A 160 -24.87 2.32 1.05
N TRP A 161 -23.63 1.87 0.85
CA TRP A 161 -22.43 2.65 1.12
C TRP A 161 -21.40 2.54 0.01
N GLU A 162 -20.51 3.52 -0.05
CA GLU A 162 -19.36 3.55 -0.94
C GLU A 162 -18.10 3.79 -0.12
N LEU A 163 -17.23 2.78 -0.08
CA LEU A 163 -15.90 2.88 0.53
C LEU A 163 -14.87 3.10 -0.57
N ARG A 164 -14.08 4.16 -0.45
CA ARG A 164 -13.01 4.52 -1.39
C ARG A 164 -11.67 4.46 -0.69
N ILE A 165 -10.73 3.77 -1.32
CA ILE A 165 -9.35 3.64 -0.83
C ILE A 165 -8.43 4.11 -1.96
N PRO A 166 -7.88 5.31 -1.91
CA PRO A 166 -6.95 5.79 -2.92
C PRO A 166 -5.62 5.06 -2.79
N TYR A 167 -5.05 4.67 -3.91
CA TYR A 167 -3.96 3.71 -3.95
C TYR A 167 -2.85 4.22 -4.90
N PHE A 168 -1.63 4.26 -4.40
CA PHE A 168 -0.43 4.74 -5.07
C PHE A 168 0.20 3.61 -5.89
N ASP A 169 -0.56 3.09 -6.84
CA ASP A 169 -0.10 2.13 -7.84
C ASP A 169 -0.55 2.60 -9.22
N ALA A 170 0.35 2.52 -10.22
CA ALA A 170 0.06 2.97 -11.57
C ALA A 170 -1.07 2.17 -12.23
N ALA A 171 -1.27 0.91 -11.83
CA ALA A 171 -2.31 0.02 -12.34
C ALA A 171 -3.65 0.20 -11.63
N VAL A 172 -3.62 0.58 -10.36
CA VAL A 172 -4.81 0.70 -9.49
C VAL A 172 -4.72 2.02 -8.72
N PRO A 173 -5.22 3.13 -9.26
CA PRO A 173 -5.14 4.43 -8.60
C PRO A 173 -6.15 4.59 -7.45
N GLU A 174 -7.24 3.83 -7.46
CA GLU A 174 -8.31 3.85 -6.45
C GLU A 174 -8.98 2.47 -6.39
N ILE A 175 -9.32 2.04 -5.18
CA ILE A 175 -10.18 0.88 -4.94
C ILE A 175 -11.52 1.38 -4.46
N LEU A 176 -12.56 1.06 -5.23
CA LEU A 176 -13.94 1.46 -5.00
C LEU A 176 -14.77 0.24 -4.61
N ILE A 177 -15.32 0.26 -3.40
CA ILE A 177 -16.14 -0.82 -2.86
C ILE A 177 -17.56 -0.30 -2.66
N LYS A 178 -18.49 -0.88 -3.42
CA LYS A 178 -19.93 -0.61 -3.28
C LYS A 178 -20.53 -1.66 -2.34
N ILE A 179 -21.02 -1.19 -1.21
CA ILE A 179 -21.63 -2.01 -0.17
C ILE A 179 -23.15 -1.82 -0.28
N PRO A 180 -23.93 -2.90 -0.37
CA PRO A 180 -25.37 -2.82 -0.58
C PRO A 180 -26.09 -2.46 0.74
N LYS A 181 -27.32 -1.95 0.65
CA LYS A 181 -28.10 -1.47 1.81
C LYS A 181 -28.44 -2.55 2.83
N GLU A 182 -28.39 -3.82 2.41
CA GLU A 182 -28.63 -4.99 3.26
C GLU A 182 -27.47 -5.26 4.23
N ALA A 183 -26.29 -4.65 4.01
CA ALA A 183 -25.17 -4.78 4.94
C ALA A 183 -25.48 -4.11 6.28
N GLU A 184 -25.07 -4.75 7.38
CA GLU A 184 -25.24 -4.20 8.72
C GLU A 184 -24.37 -2.93 8.91
N ALA A 185 -25.02 -1.79 9.14
CA ALA A 185 -24.35 -0.50 9.28
C ALA A 185 -23.22 -0.51 10.33
N ASP A 186 -23.43 -1.16 11.47
CA ASP A 186 -22.42 -1.27 12.54
C ASP A 186 -21.19 -2.05 12.08
N LYS A 187 -21.37 -3.12 11.29
CA LYS A 187 -20.25 -3.89 10.73
C LYS A 187 -19.47 -3.05 9.70
N VAL A 188 -20.17 -2.31 8.84
CA VAL A 188 -19.57 -1.40 7.86
C VAL A 188 -18.74 -0.31 8.55
N GLN A 189 -19.31 0.34 9.57
CA GLN A 189 -18.61 1.38 10.33
C GLN A 189 -17.42 0.81 11.11
N ARG A 190 -17.56 -0.36 11.75
CA ARG A 190 -16.45 -1.02 12.45
C ARG A 190 -15.32 -1.36 11.50
N PHE A 191 -15.64 -1.93 10.33
CA PHE A 191 -14.66 -2.25 9.30
C PHE A 191 -13.90 -0.99 8.84
N TYR A 192 -14.62 0.09 8.54
CA TYR A 192 -14.02 1.38 8.19
C TYR A 192 -13.08 1.89 9.30
N ARG A 193 -13.53 1.87 10.57
CA ARG A 193 -12.70 2.29 11.70
C ARG A 193 -11.46 1.42 11.87
N ASN A 194 -11.55 0.11 11.65
CA ASN A 194 -10.40 -0.79 11.75
C ASN A 194 -9.33 -0.47 10.70
N ILE A 195 -9.74 -0.22 9.44
CA ILE A 195 -8.80 0.18 8.37
C ILE A 195 -8.15 1.53 8.71
N CYS A 196 -8.92 2.51 9.18
CA CYS A 196 -8.39 3.82 9.58
C CYS A 196 -7.46 3.72 10.81
N GLY A 197 -7.81 2.92 11.82
CA GLY A 197 -6.97 2.73 13.00
C GLY A 197 -5.61 2.09 12.66
N MET A 198 -5.60 1.15 11.72
CA MET A 198 -4.36 0.57 11.19
C MET A 198 -3.52 1.60 10.43
N CYS A 199 -4.18 2.55 9.76
CA CYS A 199 -3.54 3.63 9.01
C CYS A 199 -2.77 4.53 9.98
N GLU A 200 -3.46 4.97 11.03
CA GLU A 200 -2.91 5.78 12.10
C GLU A 200 -1.79 5.06 12.84
N TYR A 201 -1.95 3.77 13.13
CA TYR A 201 -0.89 2.97 13.77
C TYR A 201 0.39 2.95 12.93
N ARG A 202 0.29 2.75 11.60
CA ARG A 202 1.47 2.73 10.72
C ARG A 202 2.08 4.11 10.55
N VAL A 203 1.26 5.15 10.43
CA VAL A 203 1.69 6.54 10.43
C VAL A 203 2.49 6.83 11.70
N SER A 204 1.97 6.47 12.86
CA SER A 204 2.65 6.70 14.14
C SER A 204 3.96 5.90 14.26
N ARG A 205 4.00 4.65 13.77
CA ARG A 205 5.23 3.85 13.67
C ARG A 205 6.25 4.47 12.73
N GLY A 206 5.82 4.98 11.57
CA GLY A 206 6.66 5.68 10.61
C GLY A 206 7.23 6.97 11.19
N ILE A 207 6.41 7.78 11.86
CA ILE A 207 6.84 8.98 12.57
C ILE A 207 7.84 8.62 13.67
N ARG A 208 7.58 7.58 14.46
CA ARG A 208 8.52 7.10 15.49
C ARG A 208 9.84 6.67 14.87
N ALA A 209 9.82 5.91 13.78
CA ALA A 209 11.02 5.48 13.07
C ALA A 209 11.82 6.67 12.50
N ALA A 210 11.14 7.67 11.93
CA ALA A 210 11.78 8.89 11.45
C ALA A 210 12.41 9.69 12.59
N ARG A 211 11.71 9.86 13.71
CA ARG A 211 12.25 10.52 14.92
C ARG A 211 13.43 9.75 15.52
N ASP A 212 13.36 8.43 15.58
CA ASP A 212 14.45 7.58 16.08
C ASP A 212 15.69 7.68 15.18
N LYS A 213 15.48 7.76 13.86
CA LYS A 213 16.54 7.99 12.87
C LYS A 213 17.17 9.37 13.06
N GLU A 214 16.37 10.43 13.19
CA GLU A 214 16.85 11.79 13.46
C GLU A 214 17.66 11.87 14.76
N GLU A 215 17.18 11.26 15.85
CA GLU A 215 17.90 11.21 17.12
C GLU A 215 19.26 10.50 17.00
N LEU A 216 19.32 9.41 16.22
CA LEU A 216 20.58 8.72 15.94
C LEU A 216 21.54 9.60 15.14
N GLN A 217 21.05 10.35 14.15
CA GLN A 217 21.86 11.28 13.37
C GLN A 217 22.43 12.39 14.24
N VAL A 218 21.61 13.01 15.11
CA VAL A 218 22.07 14.05 16.05
C VAL A 218 23.11 13.48 17.02
N LYS A 219 22.88 12.29 17.58
CA LYS A 219 23.85 11.63 18.46
C LYS A 219 25.16 11.31 17.76
N ASN A 220 25.09 10.87 16.50
CA ASN A 220 26.27 10.60 15.69
C ASN A 220 27.07 11.89 15.47
N ALA A 221 26.43 12.97 15.01
CA ALA A 221 27.07 14.26 14.79
C ALA A 221 27.75 14.80 16.05
N CYS A 222 27.04 14.81 17.20
CA CYS A 222 27.62 15.25 18.47
C CYS A 222 28.80 14.39 18.91
N LYS A 223 28.74 13.06 18.70
CA LYS A 223 29.82 12.15 19.04
C LYS A 223 31.04 12.39 18.16
N THR A 224 30.85 12.45 16.84
CA THR A 224 31.91 12.73 15.86
C THR A 224 32.58 14.07 16.13
N ALA A 225 31.82 15.13 16.42
CA ALA A 225 32.38 16.43 16.76
C ALA A 225 33.27 16.38 18.03
N ASN A 226 32.80 15.69 19.07
CA ASN A 226 33.58 15.52 20.30
C ASN A 226 34.84 14.68 20.09
N GLU A 227 34.77 13.63 19.28
CA GLU A 227 35.93 12.78 18.97
C GLU A 227 36.94 13.51 18.09
N ALA A 228 36.47 14.30 17.10
CA ALA A 228 37.31 15.14 16.27
C ALA A 228 38.04 16.21 17.10
N LEU A 229 37.34 16.85 18.05
CA LEU A 229 37.95 17.79 18.99
C LEU A 229 39.02 17.12 19.86
N LYS A 230 38.74 15.92 20.38
CA LYS A 230 39.72 15.15 21.17
C LYS A 230 40.93 14.73 20.33
N ALA A 231 40.73 14.32 19.08
CA ALA A 231 41.81 13.98 18.16
C ALA A 231 42.68 15.21 17.90
N ALA A 232 42.08 16.35 17.58
CA ALA A 232 42.81 17.61 17.36
C ALA A 232 43.66 18.02 18.58
N LEU A 233 43.10 17.93 19.80
CA LEU A 233 43.80 18.28 21.04
C LEU A 233 44.94 17.32 21.39
N LYS A 234 44.88 16.07 20.94
CA LYS A 234 45.87 15.02 21.23
C LYS A 234 46.83 14.74 20.06
N GLY A 235 46.74 15.51 18.97
CA GLY A 235 47.54 15.28 17.75
C GLY A 235 47.15 14.03 16.96
N GLY A 236 45.92 13.52 17.11
CA GLY A 236 45.38 12.41 16.33
C GLY A 236 44.78 12.82 14.99
N ASP A 237 44.38 11.83 14.17
CA ASP A 237 43.84 12.06 12.84
C ASP A 237 42.35 12.47 12.88
N VAL A 238 42.12 13.76 12.69
CA VAL A 238 40.76 14.34 12.62
C VAL A 238 40.00 13.88 11.37
N LYS A 239 40.70 13.63 10.25
CA LYS A 239 40.05 13.23 8.98
C LYS A 239 39.46 11.83 9.08
N GLU A 240 40.17 10.92 9.74
CA GLU A 240 39.70 9.56 9.99
C GLU A 240 38.41 9.56 10.82
N VAL A 241 38.38 10.31 11.93
CA VAL A 241 37.18 10.44 12.79
C VAL A 241 35.98 11.01 12.03
N LEU A 242 36.22 12.00 11.16
CA LEU A 242 35.15 12.58 10.32
C LEU A 242 34.64 11.56 9.28
N ALA A 243 35.52 10.77 8.68
CA ALA A 243 35.14 9.73 7.72
C ALA A 243 34.30 8.62 8.38
N GLU A 244 34.68 8.17 9.59
CA GLU A 244 33.89 7.22 10.38
C GLU A 244 32.51 7.77 10.74
N GLY A 245 32.45 9.05 11.15
CA GLY A 245 31.20 9.74 11.43
C GLY A 245 30.27 9.80 10.21
N LEU A 246 30.83 10.09 9.03
CA LEU A 246 30.08 10.12 7.77
C LEU A 246 29.56 8.74 7.39
N GLN A 247 30.40 7.72 7.45
CA GLN A 247 30.00 6.34 7.13
C GLN A 247 28.86 5.87 8.04
N LYS A 248 28.95 6.19 9.33
CA LYS A 248 27.91 5.86 10.30
C LYS A 248 26.60 6.61 10.06
N SER A 249 26.66 7.85 9.55
CA SER A 249 25.48 8.60 9.12
C SER A 249 24.79 7.91 7.93
N ILE A 250 25.57 7.45 6.95
CA ILE A 250 25.07 6.67 5.80
C ILE A 250 24.41 5.36 6.27
N ASP A 251 25.03 4.65 7.22
CA ASP A 251 24.48 3.40 7.75
C ASP A 251 23.19 3.60 8.58
N ILE A 252 23.06 4.73 9.29
CA ILE A 252 21.79 5.14 9.92
C ILE A 252 20.73 5.41 8.84
N ASP A 253 21.11 6.09 7.75
CA ASP A 253 20.18 6.43 6.67
C ASP A 253 19.66 5.22 5.91
N GLN A 254 20.53 4.24 5.69
CA GLN A 254 20.22 2.94 5.09
C GLN A 254 19.52 1.98 6.07
N GLY A 255 19.29 2.39 7.33
CA GLY A 255 18.59 1.58 8.33
C GLY A 255 19.37 0.38 8.88
N LYS A 256 20.69 0.32 8.62
CA LYS A 256 21.60 -0.69 9.18
C LYS A 256 21.82 -0.50 10.68
N ILE A 257 21.74 0.75 11.16
CA ILE A 257 21.83 1.11 12.57
C ILE A 257 20.45 1.51 13.08
N LYS A 258 19.93 0.77 14.06
CA LYS A 258 18.63 1.02 14.69
C LYS A 258 18.78 1.34 16.17
N LYS A 259 17.90 2.20 16.67
CA LYS A 259 17.86 2.56 18.08
C LYS A 259 17.40 1.34 18.89
N LYS A 260 18.23 0.84 19.81
CA LYS A 260 17.85 -0.26 20.70
C LYS A 260 16.64 0.17 21.55
N GLY A 261 15.62 -0.69 21.62
CA GLY A 261 14.42 -0.49 22.42
C GLY A 261 14.75 -0.39 23.92
N PHE A 262 13.87 0.26 24.67
CA PHE A 262 14.02 0.47 26.12
C PHE A 262 14.31 -0.84 26.88
N PHE A 263 13.56 -1.91 26.58
CA PHE A 263 13.78 -3.23 27.19
C PHE A 263 15.09 -3.90 26.79
N ALA A 264 15.59 -3.69 25.57
CA ALA A 264 16.91 -4.17 25.15
C ALA A 264 18.08 -3.40 25.80
N ARG A 265 17.82 -2.19 26.32
CA ARG A 265 18.77 -1.44 27.16
C ARG A 265 18.71 -1.85 28.63
N LEU A 266 17.53 -2.22 29.12
CA LEU A 266 17.32 -2.58 30.53
C LEU A 266 17.70 -4.04 30.83
N PHE A 267 17.52 -4.95 29.87
CA PHE A 267 17.75 -6.39 30.03
C PHE A 267 18.82 -6.94 29.08
N GLY A 268 19.69 -6.07 28.55
CA GLY A 268 20.68 -6.45 27.54
C GLY A 268 21.69 -7.48 28.04
N ARG A 269 21.45 -8.75 27.69
CA ARG A 269 22.36 -9.48 26.80
C ARG A 269 22.10 -9.01 25.37
#